data_AF-A0AAV5HIA0-F1
#
_entry.id   AF-A0AAV5HIA0-F1
#
_cell.length_a   1.000
_cell.length_b   1.000
_cell.length_c   1.000
_cell.angle_alpha   90.00
_cell.angle_beta   90.00
_cell.angle_gamma   90.00
#
_symmetry.space_group_name_H-M   'P 1'
#
loop_
_entity.id
_entity.type
_entity.pdbx_description
1 polymer ?
#
loop_
_entity_poly.entity_id
_entity_poly.type
_entity_poly.pdbx_seq_one_letter_code
_entity_poly.pdbx_strand_id
1 'polypeptide(L)'
;MKIMEFINAHREDEDYCECLIHPDGEVDEPLPSHIGRLIEIAGEDSATLNGQMEKSMEPLFWMVEYTGCMSVWQTRVVAPARPTKIQEDVLEMLHDAAFLAPKYLYEKPDAAYVYSVEKARIAIAEKKKQKAEQAAVRDNDSAGFPIQKD
;
A
#
# COMPACT_ATOMS: atom_id res chain seq x y z
N MET A 1 5.08 -11.15 6.69
CA MET A 1 5.20 -12.48 7.33
C MET A 1 3.98 -13.35 6.99
N LYS A 2 4.00 -14.67 7.22
CA LYS A 2 2.79 -15.50 7.02
C LYS A 2 1.80 -15.33 8.18
N ILE A 3 0.52 -15.47 7.89
CA ILE A 3 -0.55 -15.28 8.89
C ILE A 3 -0.38 -16.10 10.17
N MET A 4 0.03 -17.36 10.08
CA MET A 4 0.23 -18.20 11.27
C MET A 4 1.42 -17.72 12.12
N GLU A 5 2.45 -17.14 11.50
CA GLU A 5 3.58 -16.54 12.22
C GLU A 5 3.10 -15.30 12.98
N PHE A 6 2.30 -14.47 12.31
CA PHE A 6 1.69 -13.28 12.90
C PHE A 6 0.79 -13.64 14.10
N ILE A 7 -0.17 -14.55 13.93
CA ILE A 7 -1.05 -14.99 15.03
C ILE A 7 -0.23 -15.51 16.20
N ASN A 8 0.79 -16.33 15.96
CA ASN A 8 1.62 -16.87 17.03
C ASN A 8 2.45 -15.80 17.75
N ALA A 9 2.90 -14.76 17.04
CA ALA A 9 3.66 -13.66 17.62
C ALA A 9 2.79 -12.75 18.51
N HIS A 10 1.52 -12.56 18.14
CA HIS A 10 0.65 -11.55 18.75
C HIS A 10 -0.47 -12.13 19.64
N ARG A 11 -0.58 -13.45 19.78
CA ARG A 11 -1.66 -14.09 20.56
C ARG A 11 -1.65 -13.79 22.06
N GLU A 12 -0.52 -13.35 22.60
CA GLU A 12 -0.35 -13.01 24.02
C GLU A 12 -0.34 -11.49 24.25
N ASP A 13 -0.46 -10.69 23.19
CA ASP A 13 -0.44 -9.23 23.30
C ASP A 13 -1.69 -8.76 24.04
N GLU A 14 -1.49 -7.86 25.01
CA GLU A 14 -2.59 -7.22 25.72
C GLU A 14 -3.25 -6.11 24.89
N ASP A 15 -2.54 -5.63 23.86
CA ASP A 15 -3.00 -4.58 22.95
C ASP A 15 -3.92 -5.14 21.85
N TYR A 16 -4.75 -4.25 21.30
CA TYR A 16 -5.61 -4.58 20.18
C TYR A 16 -4.78 -4.88 18.94
N CYS A 17 -4.97 -6.07 18.35
CA CYS A 17 -4.22 -6.42 17.16
C CYS A 17 -4.61 -5.59 15.94
N GLU A 18 -3.60 -5.10 15.23
CA GLU A 18 -3.71 -4.33 13.99
C GLU A 18 -2.69 -4.86 12.97
N CYS A 19 -3.05 -4.88 11.68
CA CYS A 19 -2.13 -5.32 10.62
C CYS A 19 -2.54 -4.79 9.24
N LEU A 20 -1.65 -5.01 8.27
CA LEU A 20 -1.94 -4.93 6.85
C LEU A 20 -1.92 -6.31 6.22
N ILE A 21 -2.89 -6.63 5.37
CA ILE A 21 -2.90 -7.87 4.57
C ILE A 21 -2.60 -7.52 3.12
N HIS A 22 -1.46 -7.98 2.62
CA HIS A 22 -1.01 -7.81 1.25
C HIS A 22 -1.85 -8.64 0.26
N PRO A 23 -1.89 -8.27 -1.03
CA PRO A 23 -2.65 -9.01 -2.06
C PRO A 23 -2.35 -10.51 -2.14
N ASP A 24 -1.14 -10.91 -1.77
CA ASP A 24 -0.64 -12.29 -1.76
C ASP A 24 -0.87 -13.02 -0.43
N GLY A 25 -1.51 -12.38 0.54
CA GLY A 25 -1.82 -12.94 1.86
C GLY A 25 -0.71 -12.79 2.89
N GLU A 26 0.39 -12.11 2.57
CA GLU A 26 1.35 -11.74 3.62
C GLU A 26 0.77 -10.68 4.54
N VAL A 27 1.20 -10.72 5.80
CA VAL A 27 0.75 -9.81 6.85
C VAL A 27 1.93 -8.99 7.34
N ASP A 28 1.72 -7.69 7.50
CA ASP A 28 2.68 -6.77 8.10
C ASP A 28 2.08 -6.06 9.30
N GLU A 29 2.91 -5.79 10.30
CA GLU A 29 2.57 -4.80 11.32
C GLU A 29 2.41 -3.41 10.67
N PRO A 30 1.43 -2.61 11.11
CA PRO A 30 1.15 -1.31 10.51
C PRO A 30 2.08 -0.24 11.11
N LEU A 31 3.38 -0.50 11.22
CA LEU A 31 4.35 0.43 11.78
C LEU A 31 5.03 1.23 10.66
N PRO A 32 5.26 2.56 10.84
CA PRO A 32 4.98 3.37 12.04
C PRO A 32 3.50 3.79 12.21
N SER A 33 2.68 3.59 11.18
CA SER A 33 1.21 3.72 11.20
C SER A 33 0.65 3.01 9.96
N HIS A 34 -0.65 2.69 9.89
CA HIS A 34 -1.24 2.09 8.68
C HIS A 34 -0.94 2.90 7.43
N ILE A 35 -1.18 4.21 7.46
CA ILE A 35 -0.90 5.08 6.31
C ILE A 35 0.60 5.13 6.02
N GLY A 36 1.44 5.26 7.04
CA GLY A 36 2.90 5.28 6.87
C GLY A 36 3.41 4.01 6.18
N ARG A 37 2.95 2.85 6.65
CA ARG A 37 3.32 1.56 6.07
C ARG A 37 2.77 1.38 4.65
N LEU A 38 1.54 1.84 4.37
CA LEU A 38 0.98 1.83 3.02
C LEU A 38 1.78 2.73 2.05
N ILE A 39 2.31 3.87 2.52
CA ILE A 39 3.20 4.73 1.71
C ILE A 39 4.50 4.00 1.39
N GLU A 40 5.09 3.29 2.36
CA GLU A 40 6.28 2.47 2.11
C GLU A 40 6.02 1.38 1.06
N ILE A 41 4.88 0.68 1.18
CA ILE A 41 4.46 -0.37 0.23
C ILE A 41 4.24 0.20 -1.18
N ALA A 42 3.67 1.41 -1.28
CA ALA A 42 3.46 2.08 -2.57
C ALA A 42 4.78 2.35 -3.32
N GLY A 43 5.91 2.47 -2.62
CA GLY A 43 7.22 2.72 -3.22
C GLY A 43 7.34 4.13 -3.86
N GLU A 44 6.46 5.05 -3.45
CA GLU A 44 6.46 6.45 -3.87
C GLU A 44 6.66 7.36 -2.66
N ASP A 45 7.20 8.56 -2.88
CA ASP A 45 7.25 9.55 -1.82
C ASP A 45 5.85 10.10 -1.49
N SER A 46 5.65 10.49 -0.23
CA SER A 46 4.36 10.97 0.25
C SER A 46 3.84 12.20 -0.50
N ALA A 47 4.72 13.09 -0.99
CA ALA A 47 4.30 14.28 -1.72
C ALA A 47 3.76 13.91 -3.13
N THR A 48 4.36 12.92 -3.78
CA THR A 48 3.86 12.37 -5.04
C THR A 48 2.47 11.77 -4.87
N LEU A 49 2.25 10.91 -3.86
CA LEU A 49 0.95 10.29 -3.59
C LEU A 49 -0.11 11.33 -3.23
N ASN A 50 0.19 12.21 -2.27
CA ASN A 50 -0.73 13.27 -1.85
C ASN A 50 -1.08 14.23 -3.00
N GLY A 51 -0.15 14.45 -3.94
CA GLY A 51 -0.40 15.29 -5.11
C GLY A 51 -1.38 14.68 -6.12
N GLN A 52 -1.63 13.36 -6.07
CA GLN A 52 -2.62 12.68 -6.91
C GLN A 52 -4.01 12.58 -6.25
N MET A 53 -4.07 12.74 -4.93
CA MET A 53 -5.30 12.56 -4.16
C MET A 53 -6.14 13.85 -4.15
N GLU A 54 -7.44 13.74 -4.41
CA GLU A 54 -8.35 14.87 -4.27
C GLU A 54 -8.49 15.26 -2.78
N LYS A 55 -8.57 16.55 -2.46
CA LYS A 55 -8.61 17.04 -1.06
C LYS A 55 -9.79 16.49 -0.24
N SER A 56 -10.87 16.09 -0.90
CA SER A 56 -12.06 15.53 -0.28
C SER A 56 -11.97 14.02 -0.03
N MET A 57 -10.97 13.34 -0.60
CA MET A 57 -10.78 11.90 -0.42
C MET A 57 -10.12 11.61 0.92
N GLU A 58 -10.61 10.57 1.59
CA GLU A 58 -9.98 10.06 2.80
C GLU A 58 -8.71 9.28 2.43
N PRO A 59 -7.54 9.60 3.01
CA PRO A 59 -6.29 8.98 2.64
C PRO A 59 -6.27 7.45 2.80
N LEU A 60 -6.93 6.91 3.83
CA LEU A 60 -6.93 5.47 4.07
C LEU A 60 -7.60 4.70 2.92
N PHE A 61 -8.80 5.09 2.51
CA PHE A 61 -9.52 4.47 1.39
C PHE A 61 -8.73 4.54 0.08
N TRP A 62 -8.07 5.67 -0.16
CA TRP A 62 -7.24 5.83 -1.35
C TRP A 62 -5.99 4.94 -1.29
N MET A 63 -5.31 4.87 -0.14
CA MET A 63 -4.08 4.10 0.04
C MET A 63 -4.30 2.59 -0.02
N VAL A 64 -5.40 2.07 0.55
CA VAL A 64 -5.73 0.63 0.42
C VAL A 64 -6.03 0.25 -1.04
N GLU A 65 -6.68 1.13 -1.80
CA GLU A 65 -6.94 0.90 -3.22
C GLU A 65 -5.66 1.00 -4.06
N TYR A 66 -4.78 1.98 -3.75
CA TYR A 66 -3.52 2.18 -4.45
C TYR A 66 -2.55 1.03 -4.25
N THR A 67 -2.44 0.51 -3.03
CA THR A 67 -1.55 -0.62 -2.71
C THR A 67 -2.19 -1.99 -2.95
N GLY A 68 -3.52 -2.06 -2.95
CA GLY A 68 -4.27 -3.31 -2.94
C GLY A 68 -4.25 -4.03 -1.58
N CYS A 69 -3.68 -3.44 -0.53
CA CYS A 69 -3.64 -4.04 0.80
C CYS A 69 -4.96 -3.82 1.56
N MET A 70 -5.32 -4.74 2.46
CA MET A 70 -6.34 -4.47 3.48
C MET A 70 -5.68 -3.82 4.70
N SER A 71 -6.35 -2.84 5.28
CA SER A 71 -5.98 -2.23 6.55
C SER A 71 -6.88 -2.75 7.66
N VAL A 72 -6.30 -3.39 8.67
CA VAL A 72 -7.03 -4.15 9.69
C VAL A 72 -6.76 -3.59 11.08
N TRP A 73 -7.85 -3.33 11.79
CA TRP A 73 -7.97 -3.12 13.22
C TRP A 73 -8.91 -4.19 13.79
N GLN A 74 -8.85 -4.43 15.09
CA GLN A 74 -9.79 -5.35 15.75
C GLN A 74 -11.26 -5.02 15.43
N THR A 75 -11.62 -3.74 15.38
CA THR A 75 -13.01 -3.28 15.21
C THR A 75 -13.34 -2.76 13.81
N ARG A 76 -12.35 -2.67 12.91
CA ARG A 76 -12.52 -2.07 11.58
C ARG A 76 -11.59 -2.72 10.56
N VAL A 77 -12.11 -3.00 9.37
CA VAL A 77 -11.34 -3.45 8.22
C VAL A 77 -11.68 -2.53 7.06
N VAL A 78 -10.65 -1.95 6.45
CA VAL A 78 -10.77 -1.19 5.21
C VAL A 78 -10.06 -1.99 4.12
N ALA A 79 -10.83 -2.60 3.22
CA ALA A 79 -10.33 -3.41 2.13
C ALA A 79 -10.29 -2.62 0.82
N PRO A 80 -9.46 -3.01 -0.17
CA PRO A 80 -9.60 -2.47 -1.53
C PRO A 80 -10.96 -2.82 -2.11
N ALA A 81 -11.38 -2.15 -3.19
CA ALA A 81 -12.68 -2.40 -3.82
C ALA A 81 -12.84 -3.87 -4.26
N ARG A 82 -11.73 -4.48 -4.70
CA ARG A 82 -11.65 -5.87 -5.16
C ARG A 82 -10.53 -6.62 -4.43
N PRO A 83 -10.77 -7.08 -3.20
CA PRO A 83 -9.79 -7.89 -2.48
C PRO A 83 -9.57 -9.24 -3.16
N THR A 84 -8.40 -9.82 -3.00
CA THR A 84 -8.12 -11.17 -3.47
C THR A 84 -8.77 -12.21 -2.56
N LYS A 85 -9.04 -13.41 -3.09
CA LYS A 85 -9.55 -14.51 -2.27
C LYS A 85 -8.59 -14.87 -1.14
N ILE A 86 -7.28 -14.80 -1.40
CA ILE A 86 -6.26 -15.07 -0.38
C ILE A 86 -6.34 -14.05 0.76
N GLN A 87 -6.56 -12.76 0.46
CA GLN A 87 -6.75 -11.76 1.51
C GLN A 87 -8.01 -12.03 2.35
N GLU A 88 -9.11 -12.44 1.71
CA GLU A 88 -10.33 -12.83 2.43
C GLU A 88 -10.11 -14.05 3.33
N ASP A 89 -9.38 -15.06 2.85
CA ASP A 89 -9.03 -16.26 3.63
C ASP A 89 -8.15 -15.90 4.83
N VAL A 90 -7.20 -14.98 4.66
CA VAL A 90 -6.35 -14.47 5.75
C VAL A 90 -7.17 -13.69 6.77
N LEU A 91 -8.11 -12.86 6.32
CA LEU A 91 -9.01 -12.12 7.20
C LEU A 91 -9.93 -13.06 8.01
N GLU A 92 -10.43 -14.13 7.38
CA GLU A 92 -11.22 -15.18 8.05
C GLU A 92 -10.39 -15.89 9.14
N MET A 93 -9.12 -16.22 8.84
CA MET A 93 -8.22 -16.81 9.86
C MET A 93 -7.98 -15.87 11.06
N LEU A 94 -7.83 -14.55 10.83
CA LEU A 94 -7.74 -13.57 11.92
C LEU A 94 -9.04 -13.53 12.75
N HIS A 95 -10.19 -13.53 12.08
CA HIS A 95 -11.48 -13.57 12.78
C HIS A 95 -11.62 -14.82 13.65
N ASP A 96 -11.33 -16.00 13.11
CA ASP A 96 -11.44 -17.28 13.81
C ASP A 96 -10.46 -17.41 14.98
N ALA A 97 -9.29 -16.77 14.87
CA ALA A 97 -8.31 -16.66 15.95
C ALA A 97 -8.69 -15.62 17.03
N ALA A 98 -9.87 -14.97 16.92
CA ALA A 98 -10.35 -13.91 17.82
C ALA A 98 -9.53 -12.61 17.79
N PHE A 99 -8.84 -12.34 16.67
CA PHE A 99 -8.12 -11.08 16.46
C PHE A 99 -9.04 -9.95 15.98
N LEU A 100 -10.25 -10.29 15.51
CA LEU A 100 -11.28 -9.33 15.13
C LEU A 100 -12.47 -9.41 16.08
N ALA A 101 -13.08 -8.26 16.36
CA ALA A 101 -14.33 -8.20 17.11
C ALA A 101 -15.45 -8.85 16.29
N PRO A 102 -16.39 -9.62 16.88
CA PRO A 102 -17.43 -10.34 16.13
C PRO A 102 -18.33 -9.48 15.22
N LYS A 103 -18.33 -8.15 15.40
CA LYS A 103 -19.10 -7.18 14.60
C LYS A 103 -18.21 -6.03 14.12
N TYR A 104 -16.98 -6.32 13.73
CA TYR A 104 -16.09 -5.33 13.17
C TYR A 104 -16.73 -4.65 11.93
N LEU A 105 -16.45 -3.38 11.74
CA LEU A 105 -16.91 -2.60 10.59
C LEU A 105 -16.06 -2.98 9.37
N TYR A 106 -16.68 -3.46 8.30
CA TYR A 106 -15.99 -3.75 7.05
C TYR A 106 -16.38 -2.73 5.98
N GLU A 107 -15.40 -2.02 5.44
CA GLU A 107 -15.58 -0.93 4.49
C GLU A 107 -14.74 -1.12 3.23
N LYS A 108 -15.20 -0.51 2.14
CA LYS A 108 -14.49 -0.49 0.85
C LYS A 108 -14.56 0.91 0.24
N PRO A 109 -13.53 1.32 -0.51
CA PRO A 109 -13.57 2.50 -1.34
C PRO A 109 -14.67 2.37 -2.40
N ASP A 110 -15.33 3.48 -2.70
CA ASP A 110 -16.29 3.55 -3.80
C ASP A 110 -15.62 3.75 -5.17
N ALA A 111 -16.43 3.87 -6.22
CA ALA A 111 -15.94 4.02 -7.60
C ALA A 111 -15.08 5.29 -7.82
N ALA A 112 -15.28 6.36 -7.03
CA ALA A 112 -14.49 7.58 -7.18
C ALA A 112 -13.03 7.37 -6.75
N TYR A 113 -12.81 6.61 -5.68
CA TYR A 113 -11.46 6.22 -5.24
C TYR A 113 -10.77 5.31 -6.25
N VAL A 114 -11.47 4.30 -6.77
CA VAL A 114 -10.93 3.39 -7.80
C VAL A 114 -10.49 4.17 -9.04
N TYR A 115 -11.34 5.09 -9.51
CA TYR A 115 -11.03 5.94 -10.65
C TYR A 115 -9.83 6.87 -10.39
N SER A 116 -9.76 7.47 -9.19
CA SER A 116 -8.63 8.33 -8.79
C SER A 116 -7.31 7.58 -8.75
N VAL A 117 -7.29 6.39 -8.14
CA VAL A 117 -6.10 5.54 -8.07
C VAL A 117 -5.62 5.12 -9.46
N GLU A 118 -6.53 4.73 -10.35
CA GLU A 118 -6.16 4.33 -11.71
C GLU A 118 -5.47 5.49 -12.45
N LYS A 119 -6.02 6.71 -12.36
CA LYS A 119 -5.38 7.90 -12.93
C LYS A 119 -4.02 8.18 -12.31
N ALA A 120 -3.90 8.05 -11.00
CA ALA A 120 -2.67 8.28 -10.28
C ALA A 120 -1.56 7.32 -10.73
N ARG A 121 -1.87 6.03 -10.87
CA ARG A 121 -0.91 5.01 -11.36
C ARG A 121 -0.39 5.36 -12.75
N ILE A 122 -1.27 5.75 -13.67
CA ILE A 122 -0.89 6.17 -15.02
C ILE A 122 0.03 7.40 -14.96
N ALA A 123 -0.38 8.45 -14.25
CA ALA A 123 0.38 9.71 -14.18
C ALA A 123 1.76 9.52 -13.54
N ILE A 124 1.85 8.71 -12.48
CA ILE A 124 3.11 8.40 -11.80
C ILE A 124 4.02 7.58 -12.70
N ALA A 125 3.50 6.56 -13.40
CA ALA A 125 4.26 5.74 -14.32
C ALA A 125 4.83 6.58 -15.49
N GLU A 126 4.01 7.47 -16.07
CA GLU A 126 4.44 8.39 -17.14
C GLU A 126 5.57 9.32 -16.66
N LYS A 127 5.43 9.90 -15.46
CA LYS A 127 6.45 10.78 -14.88
C LYS A 127 7.75 10.03 -14.60
N LYS A 128 7.68 8.78 -14.12
CA LYS A 128 8.84 7.92 -13.91
C LYS A 128 9.55 7.61 -15.23
N LYS A 129 8.79 7.28 -16.28
CA LYS A 129 9.34 7.05 -17.62
C LYS A 129 10.06 8.28 -18.18
N GLN A 130 9.44 9.46 -18.11
CA GLN A 130 10.06 10.71 -18.57
C GLN A 130 11.34 11.04 -17.81
N LYS A 131 11.37 10.81 -16.49
CA LYS A 131 12.56 11.04 -15.66
C LYS A 131 13.69 10.06 -16.02
N ALA A 132 13.37 8.80 -16.30
CA ALA A 132 14.34 7.80 -16.73
C ALA A 132 14.93 8.13 -18.11
N GLU A 133 14.10 8.55 -19.07
CA GLU A 133 14.55 8.98 -20.40
C GLU A 133 15.47 10.21 -20.32
N GLN A 134 15.12 11.20 -19.51
CA GLN A 134 15.95 12.39 -19.29
C GLN A 134 17.29 12.07 -18.62
N ALA A 135 17.31 11.12 -17.67
CA ALA A 135 18.55 10.67 -17.04
C ALA A 135 19.47 9.96 -18.05
N ALA A 136 18.91 9.08 -18.88
CA ALA A 136 19.67 8.36 -19.91
C ALA A 136 20.31 9.29 -20.97
N VAL A 137 19.64 10.39 -21.33
CA VAL A 137 20.21 11.40 -22.24
C VAL A 137 21.38 12.13 -21.58
N ARG A 138 21.26 12.52 -20.31
CA ARG A 138 22.33 13.22 -19.57
C ARG A 138 23.58 12.37 -19.36
N ASP A 139 23.40 11.07 -19.09
CA ASP A 139 24.54 10.16 -18.93
C ASP A 139 25.31 9.98 -20.24
N ASN A 140 24.61 9.91 -21.39
CA ASN A 140 25.25 9.85 -22.71
C ASN A 140 26.01 11.13 -23.06
N ASP A 141 25.49 12.32 -22.70
CA ASP A 141 26.18 13.60 -22.93
C ASP A 141 27.45 13.74 -22.06
N SER A 142 27.49 13.11 -20.88
CA SER A 142 28.64 13.16 -19.97
C SER A 142 29.81 12.23 -20.36
N ALA A 143 29.57 11.23 -21.21
CA ALA A 143 30.58 10.27 -21.67
C ALA A 143 31.38 10.74 -22.90
N GLY A 144 31.05 11.91 -23.47
CA GLY A 144 31.59 12.40 -24.74
C GLY A 144 32.66 13.50 -24.61
N PHE A 145 33.82 13.23 -24.02
CA PHE A 145 35.03 14.04 -24.29
C PHE A 145 36.32 13.22 -24.04
N PRO A 146 36.93 12.59 -25.07
CA PRO A 146 38.28 12.10 -24.95
C PRO A 146 39.24 13.29 -25.05
N ILE A 147 39.86 13.67 -23.94
CA ILE A 147 41.00 14.60 -23.95
C ILE A 147 42.18 13.83 -24.58
N GLN A 148 42.39 13.99 -25.89
CA GLN A 148 43.67 13.68 -26.51
C GLN A 148 44.71 14.63 -25.91
N LYS A 149 45.66 14.08 -25.15
CA LYS A 149 46.88 14.78 -24.78
C LYS A 149 47.94 14.44 -25.82
N ASP A 150 48.44 15.49 -26.47
CA ASP A 150 49.63 15.48 -27.34
C ASP A 150 50.91 15.09 -26.57
#